data_AF-A0A661PVJ7-F1
#
_entry.id   AF-A0A661PVJ7-F1
#
_cell.length_a   1.000
_cell.length_b   1.000
_cell.length_c   1.000
_cell.angle_alpha   90.00
_cell.angle_beta   90.00
_cell.angle_gamma   90.00
#
_symmetry.space_group_name_H-M   'P 1'
#
loop_
_entity.id
_entity.type
_entity.pdbx_description
1 polymer ?
#
loop_
_entity_poly.entity_id
_entity_poly.type
_entity_poly.pdbx_seq_one_letter_code
_entity_poly.pdbx_strand_id
1 'polypeptide(L)' 'GINIQMISTSEIKVSCIVAAKYTELAVRVLHKAFGLDLPEIEEKF' A
#
# COMPACT_ATOMS: atom_id res chain seq x y z
N GLY A 1 -5.21 -12.33 -8.22
CA GLY A 1 -4.36 -12.07 -7.06
C GLY A 1 -2.98 -11.60 -7.50
N ILE A 2 -2.19 -11.03 -6.60
CA ILE A 2 -0.83 -10.52 -6.89
C ILE A 2 0.16 -11.43 -6.15
N ASN A 3 1.09 -12.04 -6.88
CA ASN A 3 2.11 -12.89 -6.26
C ASN A 3 3.20 -12.03 -5.60
N ILE A 4 3.52 -12.31 -4.34
CA ILE A 4 4.62 -11.68 -3.62
C ILE A 4 5.88 -12.56 -3.78
N GLN A 5 6.93 -12.00 -4.37
CA GLN A 5 8.16 -12.72 -4.66
C GLN A 5 9.12 -12.74 -3.46
N MET A 6 9.10 -11.68 -2.66
CA MET A 6 9.95 -11.51 -1.48
C MET A 6 9.28 -10.56 -0.49
N ILE A 7 9.52 -10.78 0.79
CA ILE A 7 9.08 -9.91 1.89
C ILE A 7 10.29 -9.57 2.76
N SER A 8 10.38 -8.31 3.17
CA SER A 8 11.32 -7.83 4.19
C SER A 8 10.58 -6.90 5.15
N THR A 9 10.83 -7.03 6.45
CA THR A 9 10.09 -6.31 7.50
C THR A 9 11.03 -5.67 8.51
N SER A 10 10.62 -4.53 9.06
CA SER A 10 11.10 -3.99 10.33
C SER A 10 9.92 -3.80 11.29
N GLU A 11 10.17 -3.27 12.47
CA GLU A 11 9.13 -3.03 13.49
C GLU A 11 7.95 -2.18 12.98
N ILE A 12 8.22 -1.24 12.07
CA ILE A 12 7.23 -0.26 11.59
C ILE A 12 6.99 -0.30 10.07
N LYS A 13 7.66 -1.22 9.34
CA LYS A 13 7.62 -1.23 7.88
C LYS A 13 7.58 -2.64 7.30
N VAL A 14 6.73 -2.84 6.30
CA VAL A 14 6.71 -4.03 5.45
C VAL A 14 7.07 -3.62 4.02
N SER A 15 8.06 -4.27 3.42
CA SER A 15 8.44 -4.10 2.02
C SER A 15 8.26 -5.43 1.28
N CYS A 16 7.71 -5.40 0.07
CA CYS A 16 7.52 -6.61 -0.73
C CYS A 16 7.91 -6.39 -2.20
N ILE A 17 8.41 -7.44 -2.85
CA ILE A 17 8.72 -7.43 -4.29
C ILE A 17 7.57 -8.09 -5.03
N VAL A 18 7.06 -7.40 -6.06
CA VAL A 18 6.00 -7.89 -6.96
C VAL A 18 6.42 -7.66 -8.42
N ALA A 19 5.76 -8.34 -9.35
CA ALA A 19 5.99 -8.08 -10.77
C ALA A 19 5.54 -6.66 -11.14
N ALA A 20 6.35 -5.93 -11.91
CA ALA A 20 6.15 -4.52 -12.22
C ALA A 20 4.76 -4.20 -12.82
N LYS A 21 4.19 -5.12 -13.61
CA LYS A 21 2.83 -4.98 -14.18
C LYS A 21 1.70 -4.88 -13.15
N TYR A 22 1.97 -5.23 -11.89
CA TYR A 22 0.99 -5.19 -10.80
C TYR A 22 1.25 -4.05 -9.81
N THR A 23 2.30 -3.25 -9.98
CA THR A 23 2.70 -2.23 -9.00
C THR A 23 1.57 -1.23 -8.73
N GLU A 24 0.96 -0.65 -9.77
CA GLU A 24 -0.12 0.32 -9.60
C GLU A 24 -1.34 -0.29 -8.88
N LEU A 25 -1.75 -1.49 -9.30
CA LEU A 25 -2.88 -2.18 -8.68
C LEU A 25 -2.60 -2.52 -7.21
N ALA A 26 -1.39 -3.00 -6.90
CA ALA A 26 -0.97 -3.30 -5.53
C ALA A 26 -1.03 -2.04 -4.66
N VAL A 27 -0.46 -0.93 -5.12
CA VAL A 27 -0.44 0.35 -4.39
C VAL A 27 -1.86 0.86 -4.15
N ARG A 28 -2.73 0.85 -5.17
CA ARG A 28 -4.12 1.29 -5.03
C ARG A 28 -4.92 0.45 -4.03
N VAL A 29 -4.75 -0.88 -4.07
CA VAL A 29 -5.40 -1.78 -3.11
C VAL A 29 -4.91 -1.51 -1.70
N LEU A 30 -3.60 -1.30 -1.51
CA LEU A 30 -3.04 -0.94 -0.21
C LEU A 30 -3.56 0.42 0.28
N HIS A 31 -3.56 1.45 -0.57
CA HIS A 31 -4.08 2.77 -0.19
C HIS A 31 -5.53 2.67 0.29
N LYS A 32 -6.39 1.96 -0.46
CA LYS A 32 -7.78 1.74 -0.06
C LYS A 32 -7.91 0.92 1.22
N ALA A 33 -7.10 -0.14 1.39
CA ALA A 33 -7.16 -0.99 2.57
C ALA A 33 -6.74 -0.25 3.85
N PHE A 34 -5.83 0.72 3.72
CA PHE A 34 -5.35 1.56 4.82
C PHE A 34 -6.06 2.93 4.90
N GLY A 35 -7.07 3.19 4.06
CA GLY A 35 -7.80 4.46 4.05
C GLY A 35 -6.99 5.69 3.63
N LEU A 36 -5.89 5.49 2.91
CA LEU A 36 -4.98 6.54 2.43
C LEU A 36 -5.45 7.19 1.11
N ASP A 37 -6.58 6.76 0.58
CA ASP A 37 -7.25 7.34 -0.58
C ASP A 37 -8.31 8.39 -0.19
N LEU A 38 -8.53 8.61 1.11
CA LEU A 38 -9.46 9.61 1.62
C LEU A 38 -8.83 11.02 1.56
N PRO A 39 -9.61 12.06 1.23
CA PRO A 39 -9.15 13.44 1.31
C PRO A 39 -8.79 13.78 2.76
N GLU A 40 -7.74 14.58 2.96
CA GLU A 40 -7.38 15.10 4.29
C GLU A 40 -8.61 15.74 4.93
N ILE A 41 -8.90 15.34 6.17
CA ILE A 41 -9.97 15.94 6.94
C ILE A 41 -9.45 17.31 7.38
N GLU A 42 -9.92 18.38 6.74
CA GLU A 42 -9.77 19.74 7.28
C GLU A 42 -10.50 19.79 8.63
N GLU A 43 -9.75 19.70 9.73
CA GLU A 43 -10.27 20.03 11.04
C GLU A 43 -10.59 21.54 11.05
N LYS A 44 -11.87 21.86 10.88
CA LYS A 44 -12.38 23.21 11.10
C LYS A 44 -12.47 23.43 12.61
N PHE A 45 -11.50 24.18 13.15
CA PHE A 45 -11.52 24.75 14.50
C PHE A 45 -12.63 25.80 14.65
#